data_AF-A0A820E5B0-F1
#
_entry.id   AF-A0A820E5B0-F1
#
_cell.length_a   1.000
_cell.length_b   1.000
_cell.length_c   1.000
_cell.angle_alpha   90.00
_cell.angle_beta   90.00
_cell.angle_gamma   90.00
#
_symmetry.space_group_name_H-M   'P 1'
#
loop_
_entity.id
_entity.type
_entity.pdbx_description
1 polymer ?
#
loop_
_entity_poly.entity_id
_entity_poly.type
_entity_poly.pdbx_seq_one_letter_code
_entity_poly.pdbx_strand_id
1 'polypeptide(L)'
;MKYYWRCENRSCHATLITTKCLITNKHSICSIGKNEHTHSASIAEQEVRVFREHVKKRAREELTPLIVLVEEEMRKLSLSTEAQQLLTLPEHMKAAFGRERRKCIPIIPQSLDFIIPYSYTLTRGHERFLLADEKTTNGGRILIFASNAQLNKLFKSAYVFCDGTFATVPSIFNQLYTFHAYHKSQVYPCAFALVSDRKTSSYEQMIKILKSTAMEMLTQFEPIVLMSDFEKSLIKAVKRQLPTTEHKGCVFHFNQRLHRRLASDGLAIAYRENEEIRKWSRCTMALAFLPPDEVENGWQLIKSSAPKKMKHFLRYVEDFWFKSVGINMWNVYSLKFRTNNTCE
;
A
#
# COMPACT_ATOMS: atom_id res chain seq x y z
N MET A 1 52.49 0.43 2.32
CA MET A 1 51.87 1.69 2.76
C MET A 1 51.58 1.62 4.26
N LYS A 2 51.99 2.62 5.03
CA LYS A 2 51.73 2.69 6.49
C LYS A 2 50.40 3.42 6.74
N TYR A 3 49.61 2.91 7.69
CA TYR A 3 48.34 3.47 8.13
C TYR A 3 48.43 3.81 9.61
N TYR A 4 47.97 5.02 9.95
CA TYR A 4 47.97 5.54 11.31
C TYR A 4 46.54 5.50 11.87
N TRP A 5 46.40 4.93 13.05
CA TRP A 5 45.14 4.77 13.76
C TRP A 5 45.22 5.50 15.09
N ARG A 6 44.07 5.97 15.58
CA ARG A 6 43.92 6.48 16.94
C ARG A 6 42.77 5.75 17.63
N CYS A 7 42.78 5.73 18.95
CA CYS A 7 41.68 5.22 19.73
C CYS A 7 40.37 5.96 19.38
N GLU A 8 39.27 5.20 19.30
CA GLU A 8 37.94 5.73 19.00
C GLU A 8 37.39 6.59 20.16
N ASN A 9 37.75 6.24 21.41
CA ASN A 9 37.39 7.05 22.56
C ASN A 9 38.11 8.41 22.49
N ARG A 10 37.34 9.48 22.36
CA ARG A 10 37.87 10.84 22.16
C ARG A 10 38.71 11.35 23.33
N SER A 11 38.51 10.81 24.53
CA SER A 11 39.33 11.14 25.71
C SER A 11 40.61 10.31 25.80
N CYS A 12 40.82 9.35 24.90
CA CYS A 12 42.00 8.49 24.86
C CYS A 12 42.91 8.88 23.69
N HIS A 13 44.19 9.11 23.97
CA HIS A 13 45.18 9.55 22.99
C HIS A 13 46.11 8.43 22.49
N ALA A 14 45.76 7.16 22.75
CA ALA A 14 46.48 6.00 22.24
C ALA A 14 46.43 5.94 20.71
N THR A 15 47.54 5.55 20.08
CA THR A 15 47.70 5.45 18.63
C THR A 15 48.37 4.14 18.22
N LEU A 16 48.16 3.74 16.97
CA LEU A 16 48.70 2.49 16.41
C LEU A 16 49.11 2.70 14.95
N ILE A 17 50.24 2.14 14.53
CA ILE A 17 50.69 2.15 13.13
C ILE A 17 50.66 0.73 12.59
N THR A 18 50.06 0.55 11.42
CA THR A 18 49.98 -0.75 10.73
C THR A 18 50.50 -0.66 9.30
N THR A 19 50.98 -1.77 8.74
CA THR A 19 51.24 -1.93 7.31
C THR A 19 50.21 -2.85 6.70
N LYS A 20 49.70 -2.45 5.53
CA LYS A 20 48.74 -3.26 4.76
C LYS A 20 49.48 -4.13 3.75
N CYS A 21 49.24 -5.45 3.80
CA CYS A 21 49.68 -6.37 2.76
C CYS A 21 48.78 -6.16 1.53
N LEU A 22 49.37 -5.80 0.38
CA LEU A 22 48.61 -5.51 -0.84
C LEU A 22 47.96 -6.75 -1.47
N ILE A 23 48.48 -7.94 -1.18
CA ILE A 23 47.96 -9.21 -1.72
C ILE A 23 46.78 -9.70 -0.88
N THR A 24 46.90 -9.68 0.46
CA THR A 24 45.87 -10.25 1.36
C THR A 24 44.89 -9.22 1.92
N ASN A 25 45.12 -7.92 1.67
CA ASN A 25 44.41 -6.79 2.28
C ASN A 25 44.47 -6.76 3.83
N LYS A 26 45.26 -7.61 4.48
CA LYS A 26 45.40 -7.66 5.94
C LYS A 26 46.39 -6.62 6.45
N HIS A 27 46.08 -6.06 7.63
CA HIS A 27 46.96 -5.14 8.33
C HIS A 27 47.80 -5.90 9.38
N SER A 28 49.10 -5.66 9.40
CA SER A 28 50.02 -6.09 10.46
C SER A 28 50.45 -4.89 11.29
N ILE A 29 50.56 -5.06 12.61
CA ILE A 29 50.99 -3.99 13.52
C ILE A 29 52.49 -3.76 13.30
N CYS A 30 52.88 -2.50 13.08
CA CYS A 30 54.28 -2.09 12.97
C CYS A 30 54.79 -1.48 14.26
N SER A 31 53.99 -0.62 14.89
CA SER A 31 54.35 0.04 16.14
C SER A 31 53.12 0.52 16.88
N ILE A 32 53.23 0.53 18.20
CA ILE A 32 52.22 1.06 19.12
C ILE A 32 52.69 2.45 19.56
N GLY A 33 51.77 3.41 19.66
CA GLY A 33 52.06 4.76 20.12
C GLY A 33 52.51 4.80 21.58
N LYS A 34 53.14 5.91 21.99
CA LYS A 34 53.66 6.08 23.36
C LYS A 34 52.58 6.22 24.43
N ASN A 35 51.38 6.64 24.05
CA ASN A 35 50.27 6.81 24.99
C ASN A 35 49.55 5.48 25.19
N GLU A 36 49.43 5.04 26.44
CA GLU A 36 48.62 3.88 26.81
C GLU A 36 47.11 4.21 26.79
N HIS A 37 46.28 3.16 26.76
CA HIS A 37 44.83 3.32 26.84
C HIS A 37 44.40 3.73 28.25
N THR A 38 43.62 4.80 28.35
CA THR A 38 43.09 5.33 29.62
C THR A 38 41.75 4.71 30.02
N HIS A 39 41.37 3.59 29.40
CA HIS A 39 40.10 2.90 29.60
C HIS A 39 40.26 1.41 29.35
N SER A 40 39.41 0.60 29.96
CA SER A 40 39.35 -0.84 29.71
C SER A 40 38.73 -1.14 28.34
N ALA A 41 39.09 -2.29 27.77
CA ALA A 41 38.41 -2.81 26.59
C ALA A 41 37.02 -3.33 26.98
N SER A 42 35.99 -2.94 26.24
CA SER A 42 34.63 -3.45 26.42
C SER A 42 34.29 -4.44 25.30
N ILE A 43 34.21 -5.73 25.65
CA ILE A 43 33.79 -6.78 24.72
C ILE A 43 32.34 -6.54 24.27
N ALA A 44 31.47 -6.14 25.20
CA ALA A 44 30.07 -5.83 24.92
C ALA A 44 29.91 -4.69 23.91
N GLU A 45 30.71 -3.62 24.01
CA GLU A 45 30.70 -2.53 23.01
C GLU A 45 31.21 -2.99 21.64
N GLN A 46 32.21 -3.88 21.61
CA GLN A 46 32.70 -4.48 20.36
C GLN A 46 31.62 -5.33 19.70
N GLU A 47 30.92 -6.17 20.45
CA GLU A 47 29.81 -7.00 19.97
C GLU A 47 28.69 -6.14 19.37
N VAL A 48 28.26 -5.10 20.09
CA VAL A 48 27.26 -4.13 19.59
C VAL A 48 27.72 -3.46 18.30
N ARG A 49 29.01 -3.14 18.19
CA ARG A 49 29.56 -2.51 16.98
C ARG A 49 29.54 -3.45 15.78
N VAL A 50 29.99 -4.71 15.96
CA VAL A 50 29.94 -5.74 14.92
C VAL A 50 28.51 -5.98 14.47
N PHE A 51 27.59 -6.12 15.43
CA PHE A 51 26.16 -6.25 15.15
C PHE A 51 25.62 -5.08 14.31
N ARG A 52 25.90 -3.84 14.71
CA ARG A 52 25.45 -2.65 13.96
C ARG A 52 25.98 -2.63 12.53
N GLU A 53 27.26 -2.96 12.32
CA GLU A 53 27.82 -2.98 10.96
C GLU A 53 27.23 -4.09 10.09
N HIS A 54 26.94 -5.26 10.65
CA HIS A 54 26.22 -6.33 9.95
C HIS A 54 24.82 -5.88 9.52
N VAL A 55 24.04 -5.30 10.44
CA VAL A 55 22.69 -4.82 10.13
C VAL A 55 22.75 -3.68 9.11
N LYS A 56 23.69 -2.74 9.22
CA LYS A 56 23.87 -1.66 8.23
C LYS A 56 24.21 -2.21 6.84
N LYS A 57 25.07 -3.23 6.76
CA LYS A 57 25.43 -3.88 5.50
C LYS A 57 24.18 -4.51 4.86
N ARG A 58 23.47 -5.35 5.60
CA ARG A 58 22.21 -5.96 5.13
C ARG A 58 21.15 -4.91 4.79
N ALA A 59 21.07 -3.81 5.54
CA ALA A 59 20.12 -2.73 5.27
C ALA A 59 20.37 -2.04 3.91
N ARG A 60 21.62 -1.99 3.44
CA ARG A 60 22.01 -1.46 2.12
C ARG A 60 21.74 -2.45 0.99
N GLU A 61 21.91 -3.74 1.26
CA GLU A 61 21.88 -4.81 0.26
C GLU A 61 20.49 -5.45 0.10
N GLU A 62 19.65 -5.40 1.14
CA GLU A 62 18.37 -6.09 1.20
C GLU A 62 17.18 -5.14 1.41
N LEU A 63 16.04 -5.49 0.78
CA LEU A 63 14.75 -4.81 0.97
C LEU A 63 13.91 -5.38 2.11
N THR A 64 14.41 -6.39 2.83
CA THR A 64 13.75 -7.00 4.00
C THR A 64 13.38 -5.92 5.04
N PRO A 65 12.21 -5.96 5.68
CA PRO A 65 11.85 -4.98 6.72
C PRO A 65 12.96 -4.87 7.77
N LEU A 66 13.33 -3.64 8.15
CA LEU A 66 14.48 -3.39 9.04
C LEU A 66 14.35 -4.10 10.38
N ILE A 67 13.11 -4.25 10.89
CA ILE A 67 12.86 -4.97 12.15
C ILE A 67 13.22 -6.46 12.03
N VAL A 68 12.87 -7.08 10.90
CA VAL A 68 13.18 -8.49 10.63
C VAL A 68 14.69 -8.67 10.50
N LEU A 69 15.39 -7.76 9.82
CA LEU A 69 16.85 -7.79 9.74
C LEU A 69 17.51 -7.75 11.13
N VAL A 70 17.04 -6.85 11.99
CA VAL A 70 17.54 -6.70 13.36
C VAL A 70 17.30 -8.00 14.15
N GLU A 71 16.08 -8.53 14.13
CA GLU A 71 15.72 -9.77 14.85
C GLU A 71 16.48 -11.00 14.35
N GLU A 72 16.73 -11.11 13.04
CA GLU A 72 17.54 -12.19 12.47
C GLU A 72 19.02 -12.06 12.89
N GLU A 73 19.61 -10.87 12.80
CA GLU A 73 21.01 -10.68 13.19
C GLU A 73 21.22 -10.83 14.70
N MET A 74 20.25 -10.42 15.53
CA MET A 74 20.28 -10.64 16.98
C MET A 74 20.32 -12.13 17.31
N ARG A 75 19.55 -12.95 16.57
CA ARG A 75 19.55 -14.41 16.72
C ARG A 75 20.85 -15.05 16.22
N LYS A 76 21.43 -14.57 15.12
CA LYS A 76 22.65 -15.15 14.53
C LYS A 76 23.90 -14.88 15.35
N LEU A 77 24.03 -13.68 15.91
CA LEU A 77 25.27 -13.24 16.56
C LEU A 77 25.37 -13.61 18.04
N SER A 78 24.31 -14.16 18.65
CA SER A 78 24.30 -14.64 20.04
C SER A 78 24.98 -13.68 21.03
N LEU A 79 24.55 -12.42 21.01
CA LEU A 79 25.14 -11.33 21.81
C LEU A 79 25.09 -11.62 23.32
N SER A 80 26.12 -11.21 24.06
CA SER A 80 26.15 -11.28 25.53
C SER A 80 25.01 -10.49 26.18
N THR A 81 24.67 -10.81 27.43
CA THR A 81 23.62 -10.09 28.17
C THR A 81 23.97 -8.61 28.33
N GLU A 82 25.24 -8.30 28.57
CA GLU A 82 25.77 -6.94 28.66
C GLU A 82 25.63 -6.20 27.33
N ALA A 83 25.96 -6.84 26.20
CA ALA A 83 25.77 -6.25 24.87
C ALA A 83 24.29 -5.99 24.54
N GLN A 84 23.39 -6.89 24.94
CA GLN A 84 21.95 -6.72 24.77
C GLN A 84 21.42 -5.50 25.55
N GLN A 85 21.93 -5.26 26.76
CA GLN A 85 21.57 -4.08 27.56
C GLN A 85 22.07 -2.77 26.95
N LEU A 86 23.21 -2.79 26.24
CA LEU A 86 23.77 -1.63 25.54
C LEU A 86 23.06 -1.28 24.22
N LEU A 87 22.27 -2.20 23.67
CA LEU A 87 21.44 -1.92 22.49
C LEU A 87 20.28 -1.01 22.89
N THR A 88 20.37 0.27 22.54
CA THR A 88 19.25 1.21 22.68
C THR A 88 18.01 0.71 21.93
N LEU A 89 16.82 1.03 22.45
CA LEU A 89 15.50 0.59 21.95
C LEU A 89 15.43 0.52 20.41
N PRO A 90 14.71 -0.47 19.85
CA PRO A 90 14.65 -0.72 18.40
C PRO A 90 14.37 0.51 17.52
N GLU A 91 13.67 1.52 18.04
CA GLU A 91 13.27 2.72 17.28
C GLU A 91 14.43 3.62 16.83
N HIS A 92 15.37 3.96 17.73
CA HIS A 92 16.52 4.77 17.34
C HIS A 92 17.45 4.02 16.36
N MET A 93 17.53 2.69 16.52
CA MET A 93 18.25 1.82 15.60
C MET A 93 17.58 1.75 14.22
N LYS A 94 16.24 1.63 14.15
CA LYS A 94 15.48 1.69 12.89
C LYS A 94 15.76 2.97 12.11
N ALA A 95 15.83 4.12 12.79
CA ALA A 95 16.15 5.39 12.12
C ALA A 95 17.57 5.40 11.52
N ALA A 96 18.56 4.86 12.25
CA ALA A 96 19.94 4.76 11.78
C ALA A 96 20.08 3.81 10.59
N PHE A 97 19.52 2.61 10.67
CA PHE A 97 19.56 1.64 9.57
C PHE A 97 18.72 2.09 8.37
N GLY A 98 17.61 2.79 8.62
CA GLY A 98 16.81 3.43 7.57
C GLY A 98 17.59 4.51 6.82
N ARG A 99 18.44 5.29 7.51
CA ARG A 99 19.35 6.24 6.84
C ARG A 99 20.35 5.51 5.95
N GLU A 100 20.96 4.42 6.41
CA GLU A 100 21.90 3.64 5.60
C GLU A 100 21.22 3.04 4.37
N ARG A 101 20.04 2.44 4.53
CA ARG A 101 19.25 1.92 3.41
C ARG A 101 18.93 3.01 2.38
N ARG A 102 18.51 4.20 2.83
CA ARG A 102 18.19 5.33 1.93
C ARG A 102 19.37 5.78 1.06
N LYS A 103 20.62 5.54 1.47
CA LYS A 103 21.79 5.84 0.62
C LYS A 103 21.85 4.96 -0.64
N CYS A 104 21.18 3.82 -0.64
CA CYS A 104 21.18 2.83 -1.71
C CYS A 104 19.85 2.74 -2.47
N ILE A 105 18.83 3.50 -2.04
CA ILE A 105 17.54 3.58 -2.72
C ILE A 105 17.55 4.79 -3.66
N PRO A 106 17.05 4.67 -4.90
CA PRO A 106 16.88 5.81 -5.80
C PRO A 106 16.07 6.94 -5.16
N ILE A 107 16.41 8.18 -5.50
CA ILE A 107 15.64 9.35 -5.08
C ILE A 107 14.23 9.24 -5.69
N ILE A 108 13.21 9.54 -4.88
CA ILE A 108 11.83 9.61 -5.36
C ILE A 108 11.76 10.68 -6.45
N PRO A 109 11.33 10.36 -7.68
CA PRO A 109 11.31 11.33 -8.76
C PRO A 109 10.38 12.51 -8.47
N GLN A 110 10.74 13.69 -8.98
CA GLN A 110 9.98 14.93 -8.83
C GLN A 110 9.11 15.26 -10.06
N SER A 111 9.31 14.54 -11.16
CA SER A 111 8.51 14.65 -12.38
C SER A 111 8.09 13.26 -12.87
N LEU A 112 7.15 13.21 -13.82
CA LEU A 112 6.76 11.97 -14.49
C LEU A 112 7.80 11.48 -15.50
N ASP A 113 8.81 12.28 -15.81
CA ASP A 113 9.89 11.95 -16.75
C ASP A 113 11.07 11.35 -15.98
N PHE A 114 10.95 10.05 -15.68
CA PHE A 114 11.98 9.29 -14.97
C PHE A 114 12.08 7.87 -15.52
N ILE A 115 13.26 7.27 -15.37
CA ILE A 115 13.51 5.89 -15.78
C ILE A 115 13.44 5.01 -14.53
N ILE A 116 12.64 3.94 -14.58
CA ILE A 116 12.59 2.94 -13.51
C ILE A 116 13.87 2.10 -13.60
N PRO A 117 14.69 2.04 -12.53
CA PRO A 117 15.88 1.19 -12.56
C PRO A 117 15.51 -0.27 -12.77
N TYR A 118 16.29 -0.99 -13.56
CA TYR A 118 15.98 -2.37 -13.98
C TYR A 118 15.70 -3.32 -12.80
N SER A 119 16.40 -3.16 -11.67
CA SER A 119 16.15 -3.97 -10.47
C SER A 119 14.75 -3.82 -9.87
N TYR A 120 14.05 -2.71 -10.16
CA TYR A 120 12.69 -2.44 -9.71
C TYR A 120 11.62 -2.92 -10.71
N THR A 121 12.02 -3.38 -11.90
CA THR A 121 11.10 -3.96 -12.88
C THR A 121 10.88 -5.45 -12.67
N LEU A 122 11.62 -6.07 -11.73
CA LEU A 122 11.64 -7.50 -11.48
C LEU A 122 11.12 -7.89 -10.09
N THR A 123 10.66 -9.13 -9.96
CA THR A 123 10.41 -9.76 -8.66
C THR A 123 11.72 -10.17 -8.00
N ARG A 124 11.68 -10.60 -6.72
CA ARG A 124 12.84 -11.22 -6.06
C ARG A 124 13.34 -12.49 -6.74
N GLY A 125 12.46 -13.17 -7.49
CA GLY A 125 12.80 -14.33 -8.31
C GLY A 125 13.35 -13.96 -9.70
N HIS A 126 13.63 -12.67 -9.97
CA HIS A 126 14.09 -12.15 -11.26
C HIS A 126 13.09 -12.34 -12.41
N GLU A 127 11.79 -12.43 -12.09
CA GLU A 127 10.72 -12.46 -13.09
C GLU A 127 10.19 -11.06 -13.37
N ARG A 128 9.60 -10.83 -14.56
CA ARG A 128 8.94 -9.55 -14.90
C ARG A 128 7.89 -9.18 -13.85
N PHE A 129 8.03 -8.00 -13.26
CA PHE A 129 7.06 -7.42 -12.34
C PHE A 129 6.41 -6.15 -12.89
N LEU A 130 7.20 -5.24 -13.48
CA LEU A 130 6.67 -4.12 -14.25
C LEU A 130 5.98 -4.67 -15.50
N LEU A 131 4.66 -4.54 -15.55
CA LEU A 131 3.82 -4.98 -16.67
C LEU A 131 3.71 -3.90 -17.75
N ALA A 132 3.52 -2.66 -17.33
CA ALA A 132 3.37 -1.54 -18.26
C ALA A 132 3.96 -0.26 -17.68
N ASP A 133 4.50 0.55 -18.57
CA ASP A 133 5.02 1.89 -18.32
C ASP A 133 4.61 2.77 -19.50
N GLU A 134 3.39 3.30 -19.40
CA GLU A 134 2.68 3.91 -20.53
C GLU A 134 2.39 5.38 -20.27
N LYS A 135 2.55 6.23 -21.28
CA LYS A 135 2.06 7.61 -21.21
C LYS A 135 0.55 7.63 -21.42
N THR A 136 -0.16 8.45 -20.65
CA THR A 136 -1.58 8.69 -20.91
C THR A 136 -1.74 9.67 -22.06
N THR A 137 -2.89 9.63 -22.71
CA THR A 137 -3.26 10.59 -23.78
C THR A 137 -3.25 12.05 -23.34
N ASN A 138 -3.24 12.31 -22.03
CA ASN A 138 -3.23 13.66 -21.45
C ASN A 138 -1.86 14.07 -20.89
N GLY A 139 -0.78 13.36 -21.24
CA GLY A 139 0.57 13.64 -20.73
C GLY A 139 0.85 13.13 -19.32
N GLY A 140 -0.04 12.31 -18.76
CA GLY A 140 0.19 11.56 -17.53
C GLY A 140 0.97 10.27 -17.79
N ARG A 141 1.09 9.42 -16.77
CA ARG A 141 1.76 8.12 -16.85
C ARG A 141 0.96 7.05 -16.10
N ILE A 142 1.00 5.82 -16.59
CA ILE A 142 0.43 4.64 -15.95
C ILE A 142 1.56 3.63 -15.79
N LEU A 143 1.84 3.26 -14.56
CA LEU A 143 2.73 2.14 -14.25
C LEU A 143 1.89 1.00 -13.70
N ILE A 144 1.98 -0.19 -14.29
CA ILE A 144 1.29 -1.38 -13.76
C ILE A 144 2.33 -2.40 -13.34
N PHE A 145 2.21 -2.91 -12.13
CA PHE A 145 3.06 -3.94 -11.55
C PHE A 145 2.23 -5.18 -11.24
N ALA A 146 2.62 -6.32 -11.81
CA ALA A 146 2.02 -7.62 -11.58
C ALA A 146 2.94 -8.73 -12.11
N SER A 147 3.16 -9.77 -11.31
CA SER A 147 3.80 -11.01 -11.77
C SER A 147 2.82 -11.88 -12.58
N ASN A 148 3.33 -12.76 -13.44
CA ASN A 148 2.48 -13.68 -14.22
C ASN A 148 1.64 -14.60 -13.31
N ALA A 149 2.18 -15.02 -12.16
CA ALA A 149 1.45 -15.83 -11.18
C ALA A 149 0.28 -15.09 -10.51
N GLN A 150 0.37 -13.77 -10.39
CA GLN A 150 -0.70 -12.91 -9.90
C GLN A 150 -1.74 -12.64 -11.00
N LEU A 151 -1.30 -12.30 -12.20
CA LEU A 151 -2.18 -12.09 -13.36
C LEU A 151 -3.02 -13.34 -13.66
N ASN A 152 -2.42 -14.52 -13.59
CA ASN A 152 -3.15 -15.79 -13.73
C ASN A 152 -4.29 -15.95 -12.71
N LYS A 153 -4.12 -15.47 -11.46
CA LYS A 153 -5.19 -15.48 -10.46
C LYS A 153 -6.26 -14.44 -10.79
N LEU A 154 -5.83 -13.25 -11.20
CA LEU A 154 -6.72 -12.13 -11.55
C LEU A 154 -7.65 -12.50 -12.71
N PHE A 155 -7.08 -12.95 -13.83
CA PHE A 155 -7.84 -13.21 -15.06
C PHE A 155 -8.77 -14.42 -14.93
N LYS A 156 -8.44 -15.40 -14.08
CA LYS A 156 -9.31 -16.56 -13.82
C LYS A 156 -10.33 -16.34 -12.70
N SER A 157 -10.34 -15.17 -12.07
CA SER A 157 -11.25 -14.93 -10.95
C SER A 157 -12.60 -14.41 -11.42
N ALA A 158 -13.67 -15.06 -10.94
CA ALA A 158 -15.02 -14.59 -11.15
C ALA A 158 -15.35 -13.31 -10.36
N TYR A 159 -14.62 -13.02 -9.29
CA TYR A 159 -14.86 -11.89 -8.40
C TYR A 159 -13.58 -11.08 -8.23
N VAL A 160 -13.62 -9.85 -8.71
CA VAL A 160 -12.50 -8.92 -8.64
C VAL A 160 -12.90 -7.74 -7.78
N PHE A 161 -12.00 -7.35 -6.89
CA PHE A 161 -12.17 -6.18 -6.04
C PHE A 161 -11.12 -5.16 -6.40
N CYS A 162 -11.51 -3.90 -6.43
CA CYS A 162 -10.63 -2.82 -6.74
C CYS A 162 -10.69 -1.76 -5.65
N ASP A 163 -9.54 -1.16 -5.35
CA ASP A 163 -9.46 -0.05 -4.41
C ASP A 163 -8.36 0.94 -4.80
N GLY A 164 -8.64 2.24 -4.59
CA GLY A 164 -7.73 3.34 -4.85
C GLY A 164 -7.23 3.95 -3.55
N THR A 165 -5.92 3.89 -3.30
CA THR A 165 -5.28 4.49 -2.13
C THR A 165 -4.41 5.69 -2.48
N PHE A 166 -4.38 6.68 -1.58
CA PHE A 166 -3.69 7.97 -1.75
C PHE A 166 -2.50 8.14 -0.81
N ALA A 167 -2.51 7.49 0.36
CA ALA A 167 -1.57 7.78 1.44
C ALA A 167 -0.13 7.31 1.14
N THR A 168 0.02 6.33 0.26
CA THR A 168 1.30 5.66 -0.05
C THR A 168 1.86 6.02 -1.43
N VAL A 169 1.33 7.08 -2.05
CA VAL A 169 1.58 7.42 -3.46
C VAL A 169 2.60 8.56 -3.56
N PRO A 170 3.64 8.43 -4.41
CA PRO A 170 4.53 9.54 -4.71
C PRO A 170 3.75 10.73 -5.27
N SER A 171 4.10 11.96 -4.90
CA SER A 171 3.35 13.18 -5.26
C SER A 171 3.20 13.43 -6.76
N ILE A 172 4.02 12.77 -7.59
CA ILE A 172 3.95 12.79 -9.05
C ILE A 172 2.79 11.95 -9.62
N PHE A 173 2.22 11.04 -8.83
CA PHE A 173 1.03 10.25 -9.17
C PHE A 173 -0.14 10.69 -8.29
N ASN A 174 -1.37 10.51 -8.80
CA ASN A 174 -2.57 10.87 -8.04
C ASN A 174 -3.03 9.76 -7.11
N GLN A 175 -2.86 8.50 -7.51
CA GLN A 175 -3.35 7.35 -6.75
C GLN A 175 -2.60 6.07 -7.12
N LEU A 176 -2.59 5.13 -6.18
CA LEU A 176 -2.26 3.74 -6.39
C LEU A 176 -3.57 2.96 -6.43
N TYR A 177 -3.86 2.37 -7.57
CA TYR A 177 -5.04 1.55 -7.79
C TYR A 177 -4.66 0.08 -7.72
N THR A 178 -5.42 -0.71 -6.97
CA THR A 178 -5.11 -2.12 -6.70
C THR A 178 -6.22 -3.02 -7.21
N PHE A 179 -5.84 -4.15 -7.79
CA PHE A 179 -6.75 -5.20 -8.24
C PHE A 179 -6.52 -6.46 -7.42
N HIS A 180 -7.59 -6.96 -6.83
CA HIS A 180 -7.58 -8.13 -5.98
C HIS A 180 -8.49 -9.21 -6.56
N ALA A 181 -8.02 -10.45 -6.51
CA ALA A 181 -8.72 -11.60 -7.06
C ALA A 181 -9.20 -12.50 -5.92
N TYR A 182 -10.46 -12.91 -5.95
CA TYR A 182 -10.93 -13.99 -5.09
C TYR A 182 -10.48 -15.34 -5.66
N HIS A 183 -9.75 -16.12 -4.86
CA HIS A 183 -9.32 -17.46 -5.24
C HIS A 183 -9.28 -18.35 -3.99
N LYS A 184 -9.84 -19.56 -4.06
CA LYS A 184 -9.82 -20.54 -2.95
C LYS A 184 -10.17 -19.94 -1.57
N SER A 185 -11.27 -19.20 -1.49
CA SER A 185 -11.75 -18.60 -0.24
C SER A 185 -10.87 -17.50 0.37
N GLN A 186 -9.93 -16.98 -0.40
CA GLN A 186 -9.08 -15.86 -0.01
C GLN A 186 -9.05 -14.78 -1.09
N VAL A 187 -8.70 -13.56 -0.70
CA VAL A 187 -8.54 -12.42 -1.60
C VAL A 187 -7.05 -12.11 -1.71
N TYR A 188 -6.54 -12.05 -2.95
CA TYR A 188 -5.12 -11.84 -3.22
C TYR A 188 -4.89 -10.54 -4.00
N PRO A 189 -3.95 -9.66 -3.58
CA PRO A 189 -3.53 -8.54 -4.40
C PRO A 189 -2.75 -9.05 -5.61
N CYS A 190 -3.22 -8.67 -6.81
CA CYS A 190 -2.75 -9.25 -8.05
C CYS A 190 -2.16 -8.23 -9.02
N ALA A 191 -2.66 -7.00 -9.05
CA ALA A 191 -2.04 -5.93 -9.84
C ALA A 191 -2.08 -4.60 -9.09
N PHE A 192 -1.04 -3.81 -9.27
CA PHE A 192 -0.84 -2.51 -8.65
C PHE A 192 -0.58 -1.48 -9.74
N ALA A 193 -1.42 -0.47 -9.85
CA ALA A 193 -1.35 0.53 -10.91
C ALA A 193 -1.18 1.93 -10.33
N LEU A 194 -0.05 2.57 -10.59
CA LEU A 194 0.12 3.99 -10.34
C LEU A 194 -0.48 4.77 -11.51
N VAL A 195 -1.42 5.66 -11.23
CA VAL A 195 -2.13 6.44 -12.26
C VAL A 195 -1.97 7.93 -11.96
N SER A 196 -1.51 8.69 -12.94
CA SER A 196 -1.26 10.13 -12.78
C SER A 196 -2.51 11.00 -12.72
N ASP A 197 -3.70 10.48 -13.04
CA ASP A 197 -4.96 11.21 -12.95
C ASP A 197 -6.15 10.27 -12.67
N ARG A 198 -7.31 10.87 -12.38
CA ARG A 198 -8.59 10.17 -12.11
C ARG A 198 -9.56 10.28 -13.29
N LYS A 199 -9.05 10.36 -14.51
CA LYS A 199 -9.89 10.49 -15.72
C LYS A 199 -10.34 9.11 -16.19
N THR A 200 -11.56 9.06 -16.75
CA THR A 200 -12.09 7.85 -17.38
C THR A 200 -11.13 7.28 -18.43
N SER A 201 -10.49 8.13 -19.24
CA SER A 201 -9.53 7.69 -20.27
C SER A 201 -8.35 6.90 -19.70
N SER A 202 -7.84 7.31 -18.54
CA SER A 202 -6.69 6.68 -17.90
C SER A 202 -7.08 5.32 -17.30
N TYR A 203 -8.27 5.21 -16.70
CA TYR A 203 -8.81 3.92 -16.27
C TYR A 203 -9.12 3.00 -17.44
N GLU A 204 -9.65 3.52 -18.55
CA GLU A 204 -9.88 2.74 -19.76
C GLU A 204 -8.57 2.19 -20.30
N GLN A 205 -7.51 3.01 -20.36
CA GLN A 205 -6.18 2.58 -20.76
C GLN A 205 -5.61 1.51 -19.82
N MET A 206 -5.72 1.69 -18.51
CA MET A 206 -5.31 0.71 -17.50
C MET A 206 -6.01 -0.64 -17.68
N ILE A 207 -7.34 -0.64 -17.86
CA ILE A 207 -8.11 -1.88 -18.08
C ILE A 207 -7.75 -2.51 -19.43
N LYS A 208 -7.55 -1.70 -20.49
CA LYS A 208 -7.11 -2.19 -21.81
C LYS A 208 -5.78 -2.91 -21.73
N ILE A 209 -4.80 -2.36 -21.00
CA ILE A 209 -3.50 -3.02 -20.79
C ILE A 209 -3.73 -4.40 -20.16
N LEU A 210 -4.53 -4.50 -19.09
CA LEU A 210 -4.83 -5.79 -18.45
C LEU A 210 -5.54 -6.76 -19.39
N LYS A 211 -6.48 -6.29 -20.23
CA LYS A 211 -7.17 -7.13 -21.23
C LYS A 211 -6.20 -7.62 -22.31
N SER A 212 -5.33 -6.77 -22.82
CA SER A 212 -4.30 -7.15 -23.80
C SER A 212 -3.36 -8.20 -23.22
N THR A 213 -2.89 -8.00 -21.99
CA THR A 213 -2.07 -8.98 -21.28
C THR A 213 -2.81 -10.30 -21.06
N ALA A 214 -4.11 -10.28 -20.76
CA ALA A 214 -4.90 -11.49 -20.65
C ALA A 214 -4.93 -12.27 -21.98
N MET A 215 -5.13 -11.58 -23.11
CA MET A 215 -5.11 -12.20 -24.44
C MET A 215 -3.73 -12.81 -24.76
N GLU A 216 -2.64 -12.11 -24.46
CA GLU A 216 -1.27 -12.63 -24.61
C GLU A 216 -1.02 -13.88 -23.76
N MET A 217 -1.63 -13.95 -22.58
CA MET A 217 -1.61 -15.11 -21.69
C MET A 217 -2.62 -16.21 -22.06
N LEU A 218 -3.23 -16.13 -23.25
CA LEU A 218 -4.25 -17.07 -23.74
C LEU A 218 -5.44 -17.24 -22.77
N THR A 219 -5.84 -16.13 -22.16
CA THR A 219 -7.00 -16.05 -21.26
C THR A 219 -7.79 -14.76 -21.53
N GLN A 220 -8.80 -14.50 -20.71
CA GLN A 220 -9.66 -13.32 -20.82
C GLN A 220 -9.79 -12.66 -19.45
N PHE A 221 -9.78 -11.33 -19.43
CA PHE A 221 -10.09 -10.59 -18.21
C PHE A 221 -11.55 -10.14 -18.28
N GLU A 222 -12.45 -11.02 -17.86
CA GLU A 222 -13.90 -10.79 -17.81
C GLU A 222 -14.48 -11.38 -16.51
N PRO A 223 -14.25 -10.72 -15.36
CA PRO A 223 -14.85 -11.18 -14.11
C PRO A 223 -16.38 -11.09 -14.19
N ILE A 224 -17.08 -11.98 -13.49
CA ILE A 224 -18.54 -11.95 -13.38
C ILE A 224 -18.94 -10.68 -12.61
N VAL A 225 -18.29 -10.44 -11.48
CA VAL A 225 -18.51 -9.25 -10.64
C VAL A 225 -17.19 -8.52 -10.42
N LEU A 226 -17.21 -7.21 -10.66
CA LEU A 226 -16.16 -6.30 -10.22
C LEU A 226 -16.75 -5.39 -9.15
N MET A 227 -16.11 -5.31 -7.99
CA MET A 227 -16.52 -4.44 -6.89
C MET A 227 -15.50 -3.34 -6.65
N SER A 228 -15.94 -2.09 -6.55
CA SER A 228 -15.07 -0.96 -6.21
C SER A 228 -15.79 0.07 -5.33
N ASP A 229 -15.12 1.17 -5.04
CA ASP A 229 -15.78 2.38 -4.56
C ASP A 229 -16.67 3.02 -5.67
N PHE A 230 -17.29 4.15 -5.35
CA PHE A 230 -18.21 4.85 -6.26
C PHE A 230 -17.52 5.99 -7.01
N GLU A 231 -16.32 5.76 -7.54
CA GLU A 231 -15.66 6.71 -8.42
C GLU A 231 -16.30 6.71 -9.83
N LYS A 232 -16.91 7.83 -10.22
CA LYS A 232 -17.65 7.97 -11.49
C LYS A 232 -16.80 7.64 -12.72
N SER A 233 -15.56 8.09 -12.73
CA SER A 233 -14.60 7.93 -13.83
C SER A 233 -14.27 6.46 -14.06
N LEU A 234 -14.06 5.69 -12.98
CA LEU A 234 -13.84 4.26 -13.01
C LEU A 234 -15.10 3.50 -13.43
N ILE A 235 -16.26 3.80 -12.85
CA ILE A 235 -17.54 3.17 -13.23
C ILE A 235 -17.76 3.26 -14.74
N LYS A 236 -17.51 4.45 -15.30
CA LYS A 236 -17.62 4.67 -16.75
C LYS A 236 -16.61 3.84 -17.54
N ALA A 237 -15.38 3.70 -17.05
CA ALA A 237 -14.34 2.91 -17.71
C ALA A 237 -14.65 1.41 -17.68
N VAL A 238 -15.08 0.87 -16.53
CA VAL A 238 -15.48 -0.54 -16.38
C VAL A 238 -16.65 -0.85 -17.32
N LYS A 239 -17.70 -0.02 -17.33
CA LYS A 239 -18.85 -0.21 -18.24
C LYS A 239 -18.45 -0.26 -19.72
N ARG A 240 -17.42 0.48 -20.12
CA ARG A 240 -16.95 0.55 -21.52
C ARG A 240 -15.97 -0.57 -21.88
N GLN A 241 -15.10 -0.97 -20.96
CA GLN A 241 -14.04 -1.96 -21.23
C GLN A 241 -14.45 -3.39 -20.87
N LEU A 242 -15.38 -3.55 -19.92
CA LEU A 242 -15.87 -4.82 -19.39
C LEU A 242 -17.42 -4.82 -19.39
N PRO A 243 -18.07 -4.76 -20.57
CA PRO A 243 -19.51 -4.58 -20.67
C PRO A 243 -20.32 -5.78 -20.15
N THR A 244 -19.72 -6.97 -20.08
CA THR A 244 -20.30 -8.21 -19.56
C THR A 244 -20.15 -8.36 -18.05
N THR A 245 -19.25 -7.59 -17.43
CA THR A 245 -19.01 -7.62 -15.98
C THR A 245 -20.07 -6.82 -15.23
N GLU A 246 -20.63 -7.42 -14.18
CA GLU A 246 -21.49 -6.70 -13.26
C GLU A 246 -20.63 -5.83 -12.32
N HIS A 247 -20.67 -4.51 -12.53
CA HIS A 247 -19.99 -3.56 -11.65
C HIS A 247 -20.86 -3.23 -10.44
N LYS A 248 -20.38 -3.56 -9.25
CA LYS A 248 -21.00 -3.24 -7.96
C LYS A 248 -20.15 -2.27 -7.14
N GLY A 249 -20.84 -1.42 -6.39
CA GLY A 249 -20.26 -0.61 -5.35
C GLY A 249 -20.15 -1.37 -4.03
N CYS A 250 -19.12 -1.05 -3.26
CA CYS A 250 -18.94 -1.57 -1.92
C CYS A 250 -19.95 -0.96 -0.92
N VAL A 251 -20.63 -1.79 -0.13
CA VAL A 251 -21.61 -1.34 0.88
C VAL A 251 -20.96 -0.54 2.01
N PHE A 252 -19.70 -0.81 2.34
CA PHE A 252 -18.95 -0.01 3.32
C PHE A 252 -18.79 1.43 2.82
N HIS A 253 -18.36 1.61 1.57
CA HIS A 253 -18.25 2.93 0.94
C HIS A 253 -19.62 3.64 0.80
N PHE A 254 -20.69 2.88 0.51
CA PHE A 254 -22.05 3.41 0.47
C PHE A 254 -22.46 3.97 1.83
N ASN A 255 -22.35 3.16 2.88
CA ASN A 255 -22.69 3.55 4.26
C ASN A 255 -21.80 4.69 4.75
N GLN A 256 -20.50 4.66 4.47
CA GLN A 256 -19.56 5.70 4.85
C GLN A 256 -19.95 7.06 4.21
N ARG A 257 -20.33 7.08 2.94
CA ARG A 257 -20.80 8.30 2.26
C ARG A 257 -22.12 8.80 2.85
N LEU A 258 -23.07 7.92 3.16
CA LEU A 258 -24.32 8.29 3.84
C LEU A 258 -24.05 8.90 5.23
N HIS A 259 -23.16 8.29 6.02
CA HIS A 259 -22.75 8.81 7.33
C HIS A 259 -22.08 10.19 7.23
N ARG A 260 -21.14 10.37 6.28
CA ARG A 260 -20.50 11.67 6.05
C ARG A 260 -21.52 12.73 5.64
N ARG A 261 -22.52 12.36 4.83
CA ARG A 261 -23.61 13.29 4.48
C ARG A 261 -24.45 13.71 5.68
N LEU A 262 -24.84 12.76 6.53
CA LEU A 262 -25.58 13.07 7.76
C LEU A 262 -24.77 14.08 8.62
N ALA A 263 -23.47 13.86 8.76
CA ALA A 263 -22.61 14.79 9.48
C ALA A 263 -22.54 16.17 8.81
N SER A 264 -22.39 16.25 7.48
CA SER A 264 -22.36 17.52 6.75
C SER A 264 -23.68 18.30 6.81
N ASP A 265 -24.80 17.59 6.98
CA ASP A 265 -26.12 18.20 7.19
C ASP A 265 -26.35 18.62 8.66
N GLY A 266 -25.31 18.59 9.51
CA GLY A 266 -25.38 18.99 10.93
C GLY A 266 -26.04 17.94 11.83
N LEU A 267 -26.22 16.71 11.34
CA LEU A 267 -26.93 15.65 12.06
C LEU A 267 -26.01 14.72 12.87
N ALA A 268 -24.70 15.00 12.95
CA ALA A 268 -23.74 14.12 13.62
C ALA A 268 -24.08 13.86 15.11
N ILE A 269 -24.35 14.93 15.87
CA ILE A 269 -24.75 14.83 17.28
C ILE A 269 -26.11 14.12 17.38
N ALA A 270 -27.06 14.53 16.55
CA ALA A 270 -28.42 14.00 16.55
C ALA A 270 -28.47 12.50 16.19
N TYR A 271 -27.61 12.02 15.31
CA TYR A 271 -27.49 10.59 15.01
C TYR A 271 -27.06 9.77 16.23
N ARG A 272 -26.28 10.36 17.15
CA ARG A 272 -25.84 9.69 18.39
C ARG A 272 -26.93 9.72 19.48
N GLU A 273 -27.61 10.86 19.61
CA GLU A 273 -28.50 11.14 20.74
C GLU A 273 -29.98 10.91 20.46
N ASN A 274 -30.42 10.98 19.20
CA ASN A 274 -31.82 10.86 18.80
C ASN A 274 -32.08 9.52 18.12
N GLU A 275 -32.93 8.70 18.74
CA GLU A 275 -33.24 7.35 18.26
C GLU A 275 -33.95 7.33 16.91
N GLU A 276 -34.88 8.25 16.64
CA GLU A 276 -35.60 8.31 15.37
C GLU A 276 -34.66 8.63 14.20
N ILE A 277 -33.77 9.61 14.36
CA ILE A 277 -32.79 9.94 13.32
C ILE A 277 -31.89 8.74 13.06
N ARG A 278 -31.39 8.11 14.13
CA ARG A 278 -30.55 6.91 14.01
C ARG A 278 -31.29 5.76 13.32
N LYS A 279 -32.55 5.52 13.67
CA LYS A 279 -33.42 4.51 13.04
C LYS A 279 -33.54 4.75 11.54
N TRP A 280 -33.99 5.92 11.12
CA TRP A 280 -34.24 6.21 9.70
C TRP A 280 -32.96 6.32 8.86
N SER A 281 -31.85 6.78 9.46
CA SER A 281 -30.54 6.67 8.83
C SER A 281 -30.12 5.22 8.58
N ARG A 282 -30.32 4.33 9.57
CA ARG A 282 -30.01 2.89 9.43
C ARG A 282 -30.95 2.20 8.45
N CYS A 283 -32.24 2.54 8.44
CA CYS A 283 -33.18 2.03 7.43
C CYS A 283 -32.75 2.43 6.01
N THR A 284 -32.25 3.67 5.83
CA THR A 284 -31.72 4.12 4.54
C THR A 284 -30.50 3.29 4.10
N MET A 285 -29.59 2.98 5.02
CA MET A 285 -28.45 2.09 4.75
C MET A 285 -28.90 0.66 4.46
N ALA A 286 -29.96 0.20 5.13
CA ALA A 286 -30.52 -1.14 4.95
C ALA A 286 -31.18 -1.37 3.58
N LEU A 287 -31.53 -0.29 2.84
CA LEU A 287 -32.06 -0.39 1.47
C LEU A 287 -31.14 -1.18 0.54
N ALA A 288 -29.82 -1.17 0.78
CA ALA A 288 -28.87 -1.92 -0.02
C ALA A 288 -29.08 -3.44 0.06
N PHE A 289 -29.83 -3.92 1.05
CA PHE A 289 -30.10 -5.34 1.30
C PHE A 289 -31.53 -5.75 0.97
N LEU A 290 -32.38 -4.84 0.48
CA LEU A 290 -33.70 -5.20 0.00
C LEU A 290 -33.62 -5.79 -1.41
N PRO A 291 -34.53 -6.71 -1.78
CA PRO A 291 -34.77 -7.03 -3.18
C PRO A 291 -34.89 -5.74 -4.00
N PRO A 292 -34.26 -5.62 -5.19
CA PRO A 292 -34.24 -4.37 -5.95
C PRO A 292 -35.63 -3.78 -6.25
N ASP A 293 -36.63 -4.64 -6.44
CA ASP A 293 -38.04 -4.31 -6.65
C ASP A 293 -38.75 -3.76 -5.40
N GLU A 294 -38.25 -4.07 -4.20
CA GLU A 294 -38.77 -3.56 -2.92
C GLU A 294 -38.07 -2.29 -2.44
N VAL A 295 -36.97 -1.87 -3.09
CA VAL A 295 -36.19 -0.70 -2.69
C VAL A 295 -37.03 0.57 -2.72
N GLU A 296 -37.84 0.76 -3.76
CA GLU A 296 -38.68 1.96 -3.89
C GLU A 296 -39.77 1.99 -2.81
N ASN A 297 -40.42 0.86 -2.53
CA ASN A 297 -41.39 0.74 -1.45
C ASN A 297 -40.77 1.09 -0.09
N GLY A 298 -39.60 0.52 0.21
CA GLY A 298 -38.84 0.83 1.41
C GLY A 298 -38.46 2.31 1.50
N TRP A 299 -38.11 2.93 0.36
CA TRP A 299 -37.77 4.34 0.30
C TRP A 299 -38.97 5.26 0.59
N GLN A 300 -40.16 4.94 0.08
CA GLN A 300 -41.37 5.71 0.34
C GLN A 300 -41.76 5.68 1.83
N LEU A 301 -41.60 4.53 2.50
CA LEU A 301 -41.82 4.41 3.94
C LEU A 301 -40.85 5.29 4.74
N ILE A 302 -39.58 5.33 4.34
CA ILE A 302 -38.58 6.21 4.97
C ILE A 302 -38.97 7.67 4.77
N LYS A 303 -39.35 8.08 3.56
CA LYS A 303 -39.73 9.48 3.26
C LYS A 303 -40.95 9.95 4.03
N SER A 304 -41.96 9.09 4.21
CA SER A 304 -43.19 9.46 4.92
C SER A 304 -43.00 9.56 6.44
N SER A 305 -42.03 8.80 6.98
CA SER A 305 -41.89 8.63 8.44
C SER A 305 -40.66 9.32 9.04
N ALA A 306 -39.64 9.64 8.23
CA ALA A 306 -38.42 10.25 8.73
C ALA A 306 -38.64 11.69 9.23
N PRO A 307 -37.97 12.11 10.32
CA PRO A 307 -38.09 13.46 10.85
C PRO A 307 -37.81 14.55 9.79
N LYS A 308 -38.58 15.64 9.81
CA LYS A 308 -38.42 16.79 8.88
C LYS A 308 -36.99 17.34 8.81
N LYS A 309 -36.27 17.26 9.94
CA LYS A 309 -34.85 17.60 10.07
C LYS A 309 -33.93 16.84 9.10
N MET A 310 -34.33 15.65 8.63
CA MET A 310 -33.57 14.84 7.67
C MET A 310 -33.83 15.21 6.20
N LYS A 311 -34.67 16.23 5.90
CA LYS A 311 -35.07 16.59 4.52
C LYS A 311 -33.89 16.75 3.55
N HIS A 312 -32.80 17.39 3.97
CA HIS A 312 -31.61 17.58 3.11
C HIS A 312 -30.88 16.26 2.84
N PHE A 313 -30.77 15.39 3.85
CA PHE A 313 -30.19 14.06 3.72
C PHE A 313 -31.04 13.19 2.78
N LEU A 314 -32.36 13.17 2.96
CA LEU A 314 -33.24 12.35 2.13
C LEU A 314 -33.23 12.80 0.67
N ARG A 315 -33.23 14.12 0.42
CA ARG A 315 -33.07 14.66 -0.94
C ARG A 315 -31.73 14.26 -1.55
N TYR A 316 -30.63 14.32 -0.79
CA TYR A 316 -29.34 13.84 -1.27
C TYR A 316 -29.39 12.35 -1.67
N VAL A 317 -30.06 11.52 -0.87
CA VAL A 317 -30.18 10.08 -1.18
C VAL A 317 -30.91 9.87 -2.49
N GLU A 318 -32.04 10.54 -2.69
CA GLU A 318 -32.82 10.43 -3.92
C GLU A 318 -32.05 10.96 -5.15
N ASP A 319 -31.46 12.16 -5.05
CA ASP A 319 -30.79 12.79 -6.18
C ASP A 319 -29.48 12.11 -6.56
N PHE A 320 -28.70 11.67 -5.57
CA PHE A 320 -27.41 11.06 -5.82
C PHE A 320 -27.51 9.54 -5.99
N TRP A 321 -28.07 8.82 -5.02
CA TRP A 321 -28.05 7.35 -5.04
C TRP A 321 -29.09 6.74 -5.97
N PHE A 322 -30.30 7.29 -6.02
CA PHE A 322 -31.35 6.76 -6.91
C PHE A 322 -31.15 7.27 -8.34
N LYS A 323 -31.04 8.59 -8.55
CA LYS A 323 -31.00 9.16 -9.91
C LYS A 323 -29.61 9.12 -10.56
N SER A 324 -28.54 9.43 -9.82
CA SER A 324 -27.20 9.58 -10.43
C SER A 324 -26.40 8.28 -10.45
N VAL A 325 -26.42 7.49 -9.37
CA VAL A 325 -25.66 6.23 -9.24
C VAL A 325 -26.50 5.04 -9.73
N GLY A 326 -27.79 5.00 -9.39
CA GLY A 326 -28.71 3.94 -9.74
C GLY A 326 -28.70 2.77 -8.75
N ILE A 327 -29.88 2.21 -8.46
CA ILE A 327 -30.10 1.16 -7.45
C ILE A 327 -29.18 -0.05 -7.69
N ASN A 328 -29.08 -0.52 -8.93
CA ASN A 328 -28.30 -1.72 -9.27
C ASN A 328 -26.81 -1.61 -8.91
N MET A 329 -26.26 -0.40 -8.84
CA MET A 329 -24.83 -0.19 -8.55
C MET A 329 -24.54 -0.34 -7.05
N TRP A 330 -25.39 0.17 -6.15
CA TRP A 330 -25.14 0.12 -4.70
C TRP A 330 -25.92 -0.96 -3.95
N ASN A 331 -26.92 -1.59 -4.59
CA ASN A 331 -27.65 -2.70 -4.02
C ASN A 331 -26.81 -3.98 -4.04
N VAL A 332 -26.77 -4.66 -2.89
CA VAL A 332 -25.97 -5.86 -2.63
C VAL A 332 -26.84 -7.06 -2.25
N TYR A 333 -28.14 -7.02 -2.55
CA TYR A 333 -29.06 -8.12 -2.30
C TYR A 333 -28.58 -9.39 -3.00
N SER A 334 -28.56 -10.49 -2.26
CA SER A 334 -28.11 -11.81 -2.71
C SER A 334 -26.67 -11.88 -3.27
N LEU A 335 -25.86 -10.83 -3.11
CA LEU A 335 -24.45 -10.89 -3.49
C LEU A 335 -23.63 -11.70 -2.49
N LYS A 336 -22.73 -12.53 -3.04
CA LYS A 336 -21.74 -13.28 -2.26
C LYS A 336 -20.79 -12.36 -1.49
N PHE A 337 -20.35 -11.28 -2.12
CA PHE A 337 -19.50 -10.26 -1.51
C PHE A 337 -20.24 -8.93 -1.52
N ARG A 338 -20.13 -8.20 -0.41
CA ARG A 338 -20.83 -6.93 -0.19
C ARG A 338 -19.86 -5.79 0.12
N THR A 339 -18.65 -6.13 0.54
CA THR A 339 -17.58 -5.20 0.93
C THR A 339 -16.30 -5.54 0.17
N ASN A 340 -15.51 -4.52 -0.16
CA ASN A 340 -14.13 -4.68 -0.62
C ASN A 340 -13.10 -4.45 0.51
N ASN A 341 -13.50 -4.41 1.79
CA ASN A 341 -12.60 -4.18 2.95
C ASN A 341 -11.38 -5.10 3.02
N THR A 342 -11.39 -6.26 2.35
CA THR A 342 -10.19 -7.10 2.23
C THR A 342 -9.09 -6.47 1.36
N CYS A 343 -9.39 -5.34 0.71
CA CYS A 343 -8.51 -4.58 -0.17
C CYS A 343 -8.06 -3.25 0.44
N GLU A 344 -8.73 -2.80 1.51
CA GLU A 344 -8.34 -1.68 2.37
C GLU A 344 -7.36 -2.19 3.44
#